data_AF-A0A958YLI3-F1
#
_entry.id   AF-A0A958YLI3-F1
#
_cell.length_a   1.000
_cell.length_b   1.000
_cell.length_c   1.000
_cell.angle_alpha   90.00
_cell.angle_beta   90.00
_cell.angle_gamma   90.00
#
_symmetry.space_group_name_H-M   'P 1'
#
loop_
_entity.id
_entity.type
_entity.pdbx_description
1 polymer ?
#
loop_
_entity_poly.entity_id
_entity_poly.type
_entity_poly.pdbx_seq_one_letter_code
_entity_poly.pdbx_strand_id
1 'polypeptide(L)'
;MENSNKGTGLKIALGILLALFLGTGFYTSKLYNEKKENEAMLIKEKEQVMNDLSTMAKQYDIAIGENEAANADLVEARERIQGLMDSLKISQNSVASLWSYKKKYLSLQEEMNQLLTENDRLKIENSLLATSLDSTNVKLAQRIVFTDSLLVQNNELANVVDDAAVLQTVGLKSFGVIQRSSGKLIPT
;
A
#
# COMPACT_ATOMS: atom_id res chain seq x y z
N MET A 1 55.83 -30.49 79.37
CA MET A 1 54.37 -30.51 79.08
C MET A 1 54.16 -29.70 77.82
N GLU A 2 53.72 -30.30 76.72
CA GLU A 2 52.85 -29.67 75.71
C GLU A 2 52.46 -30.73 74.67
N ASN A 3 51.17 -31.06 74.61
CA ASN A 3 50.63 -32.03 73.68
C ASN A 3 49.58 -31.29 72.86
N SER A 4 49.97 -30.75 71.71
CA SER A 4 49.13 -29.87 70.89
C SER A 4 48.29 -30.68 69.88
N ASN A 5 46.98 -30.55 70.06
CA ASN A 5 45.90 -31.35 69.50
C ASN A 5 45.63 -31.05 68.01
N LYS A 6 46.56 -31.44 67.11
CA LYS A 6 46.48 -31.19 65.64
C LYS A 6 45.31 -31.88 64.91
N GLY A 7 44.62 -32.85 65.52
CA GLY A 7 43.54 -33.62 64.88
C GLY A 7 42.13 -33.01 64.98
N THR A 8 41.87 -32.14 65.95
CA THR A 8 40.53 -31.59 66.22
C THR A 8 40.20 -30.41 65.32
N GLY A 9 41.16 -29.51 65.10
CA GLY A 9 41.01 -28.37 64.18
C GLY A 9 40.80 -28.79 62.72
N LEU A 10 41.48 -29.85 62.28
CA LEU A 10 41.33 -30.39 60.92
C LEU A 10 39.92 -30.97 60.69
N LYS A 11 39.35 -31.69 61.68
CA LYS A 11 37.99 -32.25 61.58
C LYS A 11 36.91 -31.17 61.55
N ILE A 12 37.09 -30.09 62.33
CA ILE A 12 36.17 -28.93 62.33
C ILE A 12 36.26 -28.21 60.98
N ALA A 13 37.47 -27.97 60.47
CA ALA A 13 37.67 -27.37 59.16
C ALA A 13 37.06 -28.23 58.03
N LEU A 14 37.22 -29.56 58.10
CA LEU A 14 36.64 -30.49 57.13
C LEU A 14 35.10 -30.46 57.16
N GLY A 15 34.50 -30.38 58.35
CA GLY A 15 33.04 -30.27 58.52
C GLY A 15 32.47 -28.98 57.94
N ILE A 16 33.16 -27.84 58.17
CA ILE A 16 32.80 -26.55 57.56
C ILE A 16 32.94 -26.60 56.04
N LEU A 17 34.01 -27.22 55.53
CA LEU A 17 34.23 -27.40 54.09
C LEU A 17 33.11 -28.22 53.44
N LEU A 18 32.67 -29.30 54.10
CA LEU A 18 31.56 -30.15 53.65
C LEU A 18 30.23 -29.40 53.65
N ALA A 19 29.94 -28.64 54.70
CA ALA A 19 28.73 -27.82 54.78
C ALA A 19 28.69 -26.73 53.70
N LEU A 20 29.82 -26.05 53.46
CA LEU A 20 29.96 -25.09 52.36
C LEU A 20 29.79 -25.76 51.00
N PHE A 21 30.40 -26.92 50.79
CA PHE A 21 30.27 -27.67 49.54
C PHE A 21 28.82 -28.06 49.25
N LEU A 22 28.11 -28.62 50.22
CA LEU A 22 26.69 -28.97 50.08
C LEU A 22 25.80 -27.73 49.88
N GLY A 23 26.08 -26.64 50.59
CA GLY A 23 25.38 -25.36 50.41
C GLY A 23 25.54 -24.80 49.00
N THR A 24 26.77 -24.79 48.47
CA THR A 24 27.03 -24.36 47.09
C THR A 24 26.44 -25.30 46.04
N GLY A 25 26.46 -26.62 46.27
CA GLY A 25 25.84 -27.61 45.38
C GLY A 25 24.33 -27.44 45.28
N PHE A 26 23.65 -27.24 46.42
CA PHE A 26 22.20 -26.97 46.45
C PHE A 26 21.85 -25.65 45.76
N TYR A 27 22.57 -24.57 46.07
CA TYR A 27 22.37 -23.26 45.44
C TYR A 27 22.59 -23.32 43.91
N THR A 28 23.66 -23.97 43.47
CA THR A 28 23.99 -24.13 42.04
C THR A 28 22.93 -24.94 41.31
N SER A 29 22.41 -26.01 41.93
CA SER A 29 21.34 -26.82 41.32
C SER A 29 20.04 -26.05 41.16
N LYS A 30 19.64 -25.24 42.15
CA LYS A 30 18.48 -24.34 42.05
C LYS A 30 18.67 -23.30 40.95
N LEU A 31 19.83 -22.64 40.91
CA LEU A 31 20.16 -21.64 39.89
C LEU A 31 20.18 -22.23 38.47
N TYR A 32 20.66 -23.47 38.32
CA TYR A 32 20.65 -24.18 37.04
C TYR A 32 19.23 -24.46 36.52
N ASN A 33 18.33 -24.88 37.41
CA ASN A 33 16.92 -25.11 37.05
C ASN A 33 16.20 -23.80 36.68
N GLU A 34 16.36 -22.73 37.46
CA GLU A 34 15.80 -21.41 37.15
C GLU A 34 16.33 -20.86 35.82
N LYS A 35 17.63 -21.03 35.53
CA LYS A 35 18.22 -20.64 34.25
C LYS A 35 17.60 -21.41 33.08
N LYS A 36 17.41 -22.72 33.22
CA LYS A 36 16.84 -23.58 32.18
C LYS A 36 15.38 -23.21 31.88
N GLU A 37 14.59 -22.93 32.91
CA GLU A 37 13.19 -22.51 32.76
C GLU A 37 13.08 -21.14 32.09
N ASN A 38 13.89 -20.16 32.52
CA ASN A 38 13.95 -18.84 31.88
C ASN A 38 14.40 -18.91 30.42
N GLU A 39 15.39 -19.74 30.10
CA GLU A 39 15.85 -19.95 28.72
C GLU A 39 14.75 -20.57 27.86
N ALA A 40 14.00 -21.55 28.37
CA ALA A 40 12.85 -22.13 27.69
C ALA A 40 11.73 -21.10 27.44
N MET A 41 11.44 -20.23 28.41
CA MET A 41 10.48 -19.15 28.26
C MET A 41 10.91 -18.15 27.19
N LEU A 42 12.19 -17.75 27.17
CA LEU A 42 12.72 -16.83 26.15
C LEU A 42 12.71 -17.44 24.75
N ILE A 43 12.97 -18.74 24.61
CA ILE A 43 12.83 -19.45 23.33
C ILE A 43 11.38 -19.40 22.85
N LYS A 44 10.41 -19.64 23.73
CA LYS A 44 8.98 -19.57 23.40
C LYS A 44 8.55 -18.17 22.98
N GLU A 45 8.97 -17.13 23.71
CA GLU A 45 8.67 -15.74 23.35
C GLU A 45 9.30 -15.35 22.01
N LYS A 46 10.54 -15.79 21.76
CA LYS A 46 11.22 -15.61 20.48
C LYS A 46 10.45 -16.25 19.33
N GLU A 47 9.98 -17.48 19.52
CA GLU A 47 9.17 -18.20 18.54
C GLU A 47 7.84 -17.50 18.27
N GLN A 48 7.19 -16.97 19.31
CA GLN A 48 5.97 -16.19 19.15
C GLN A 48 6.21 -14.93 18.31
N VAL A 49 7.23 -14.13 18.63
CA VAL A 49 7.57 -12.93 17.84
C VAL A 49 7.94 -13.30 16.39
N MET A 50 8.61 -14.43 16.18
CA MET A 50 8.90 -14.93 14.85
C MET A 50 7.64 -15.26 14.06
N ASN A 51 6.66 -15.90 14.71
CA ASN A 51 5.38 -16.23 14.09
C ASN A 51 4.56 -14.97 13.77
N ASP A 52 4.57 -13.98 14.66
CA ASP A 52 3.89 -12.71 14.46
C ASP A 52 4.47 -11.96 13.24
N LEU A 53 5.81 -11.87 13.14
CA LEU A 53 6.51 -11.29 11.99
C LEU A 53 6.22 -12.06 10.69
N SER A 54 6.20 -13.39 10.75
CA SER A 54 5.86 -14.24 9.60
C SER A 54 4.42 -13.99 9.13
N THR A 55 3.49 -13.77 10.06
CA THR A 55 2.11 -13.44 9.76
C THR A 55 1.99 -12.09 9.06
N MET A 56 2.72 -11.07 9.51
CA MET A 56 2.77 -9.77 8.83
C MET A 56 3.32 -9.88 7.41
N ALA A 57 4.42 -10.61 7.22
CA ALA A 57 5.00 -10.82 5.90
C ALA A 57 3.98 -11.43 4.93
N LYS A 58 3.19 -12.42 5.39
CA LYS A 58 2.09 -12.99 4.60
C LYS A 58 0.98 -11.99 4.28
N GLN A 59 0.64 -11.09 5.20
CA GLN A 59 -0.36 -10.05 4.93
C GLN A 59 0.11 -9.10 3.83
N TYR A 60 1.39 -8.72 3.83
CA TYR A 60 1.98 -7.98 2.72
C TYR A 60 1.97 -8.77 1.42
N ASP A 61 2.34 -10.06 1.44
CA ASP A 61 2.29 -10.91 0.24
C ASP A 61 0.88 -10.93 -0.40
N ILE A 62 -0.17 -11.00 0.43
CA ILE A 62 -1.56 -10.92 -0.03
C ILE A 62 -1.89 -9.54 -0.61
N ALA A 63 -1.45 -8.46 0.04
CA ALA A 63 -1.76 -7.09 -0.38
C ALA A 63 -1.04 -6.67 -1.67
N ILE A 64 0.21 -7.13 -1.84
CA ILE A 64 1.03 -6.93 -3.06
C ILE A 64 0.38 -7.63 -4.26
N GLY A 65 -0.15 -8.83 -4.06
CA GLY A 65 -0.81 -9.60 -5.12
C GLY A 65 0.14 -9.87 -6.29
N GLU A 66 -0.32 -9.59 -7.52
CA GLU A 66 0.46 -9.85 -8.76
C GLU A 66 1.22 -8.62 -9.27
N ASN A 67 0.99 -7.44 -8.72
CA ASN A 67 1.58 -6.20 -9.22
C ASN A 67 2.59 -5.62 -8.22
N GLU A 68 3.78 -6.20 -8.20
CA GLU A 68 4.88 -5.75 -7.33
C GLU A 68 5.30 -4.31 -7.64
N ALA A 69 5.31 -3.92 -8.92
CA ALA A 69 5.75 -2.58 -9.34
C ALA A 69 4.81 -1.47 -8.81
N ALA A 70 3.49 -1.70 -8.80
CA ALA A 70 2.53 -0.76 -8.23
C ALA A 70 2.52 -0.76 -6.69
N ASN A 71 3.12 -1.77 -6.07
CA ASN A 71 3.13 -1.98 -4.62
C ASN A 71 4.55 -1.95 -4.04
N ALA A 72 5.46 -1.18 -4.65
CA ALA A 72 6.87 -1.13 -4.26
C ALA A 72 7.08 -0.84 -2.76
N ASP A 73 6.30 0.07 -2.18
CA ASP A 73 6.38 0.41 -0.75
C ASP A 73 6.00 -0.78 0.15
N LEU A 74 5.03 -1.60 -0.29
CA LEU A 74 4.64 -2.82 0.42
C LEU A 74 5.71 -3.90 0.30
N VAL A 75 6.36 -4.00 -0.87
CA VAL A 75 7.50 -4.92 -1.09
C VAL A 75 8.66 -4.55 -0.16
N GLU A 76 9.02 -3.27 -0.09
CA GLU A 76 10.09 -2.80 0.79
C GLU A 76 9.78 -3.07 2.27
N ALA A 77 8.53 -2.81 2.70
CA ALA A 77 8.10 -3.09 4.07
C ALA A 77 8.21 -4.59 4.43
N ARG A 78 7.83 -5.46 3.49
CA ARG A 78 7.97 -6.91 3.61
C ARG A 78 9.44 -7.33 3.73
N GLU A 79 10.34 -6.73 2.96
CA GLU A 79 11.79 -6.98 3.06
C GLU A 79 12.36 -6.54 4.42
N ARG A 80 11.90 -5.40 4.97
CA ARG A 80 12.27 -4.97 6.33
C ARG A 80 11.86 -6.00 7.38
N ILE A 81 10.67 -6.59 7.26
CA ILE A 81 10.21 -7.67 8.14
C ILE A 81 11.10 -8.91 7.99
N GLN A 82 11.44 -9.30 6.76
CA GLN A 82 12.33 -10.43 6.50
C GLN A 82 13.71 -10.24 7.15
N GLY A 83 14.31 -9.06 6.99
CA GLY A 83 15.58 -8.73 7.63
C GLY A 83 15.50 -8.74 9.17
N LEU A 84 14.36 -8.32 9.74
CA LEU A 84 14.13 -8.40 11.18
C LEU A 84 14.01 -9.85 11.68
N MET A 85 13.30 -10.71 10.93
CA MET A 85 13.20 -12.13 11.23
C MET A 85 14.57 -12.81 11.17
N ASP A 86 15.37 -12.54 10.15
CA ASP A 86 16.68 -13.17 10.00
C ASP A 86 17.66 -12.71 11.09
N SER A 87 17.59 -11.43 11.48
CA SER A 87 18.32 -10.91 12.64
C SER A 87 17.88 -11.58 13.95
N LEU A 88 16.57 -11.77 14.14
CA LEU A 88 16.01 -12.41 15.33
C LEU A 88 16.42 -13.90 15.40
N LYS A 89 16.47 -14.63 14.28
CA LYS A 89 16.94 -16.03 14.25
C LYS A 89 18.34 -16.17 14.82
N ILE A 90 19.28 -15.34 14.36
CA ILE A 90 20.71 -15.40 14.70
C ILE A 90 21.00 -14.76 16.07
N SER A 91 20.14 -13.86 16.54
CA SER A 91 20.24 -13.20 17.86
C SER A 91 20.27 -14.21 19.01
N GLN A 92 21.19 -13.98 19.97
CA GLN A 92 21.21 -14.67 21.25
C GLN A 92 19.88 -14.45 22.02
N ASN A 93 19.45 -15.47 22.77
CA ASN A 93 18.20 -15.47 23.53
C ASN A 93 18.36 -14.66 24.83
N SER A 94 18.44 -13.34 24.72
CA SER A 94 18.48 -12.41 25.86
C SER A 94 17.18 -11.63 25.99
N VAL A 95 16.78 -11.32 27.22
CA VAL A 95 15.57 -10.53 27.51
C VAL A 95 15.63 -9.14 26.84
N ALA A 96 16.80 -8.49 26.90
CA ALA A 96 16.99 -7.14 26.35
C ALA A 96 16.92 -7.11 24.81
N SER A 97 17.49 -8.11 24.15
CA SER A 97 17.40 -8.23 22.68
C SER A 97 15.95 -8.49 22.26
N LEU A 98 15.25 -9.43 22.91
CA LEU A 98 13.85 -9.73 22.61
C LEU A 98 12.92 -8.54 22.81
N TRP A 99 13.09 -7.78 23.88
CA TRP A 99 12.30 -6.56 24.10
C TRP A 99 12.50 -5.53 22.98
N SER A 100 13.74 -5.38 22.50
CA SER A 100 14.06 -4.49 21.38
C SER A 100 13.38 -4.95 20.07
N TYR A 101 13.38 -6.26 19.80
CA TYR A 101 12.67 -6.83 18.65
C TYR A 101 11.16 -6.65 18.76
N LYS A 102 10.58 -6.87 19.94
CA LYS A 102 9.16 -6.64 20.20
C LYS A 102 8.76 -5.19 19.97
N LYS A 103 9.58 -4.23 20.40
CA LYS A 103 9.35 -2.81 20.13
C LYS A 103 9.38 -2.49 18.63
N LYS A 104 10.33 -3.06 17.88
CA LYS A 104 10.41 -2.92 16.42
C LYS A 104 9.19 -3.54 15.73
N TYR A 105 8.75 -4.71 16.18
CA TYR A 105 7.52 -5.35 15.69
C TYR A 105 6.29 -4.44 15.85
N LEU A 106 6.11 -3.81 17.01
CA LEU A 106 4.98 -2.89 17.23
C LEU A 106 5.03 -1.67 16.29
N SER A 107 6.23 -1.13 16.05
CA SER A 107 6.42 -0.04 15.08
C SER A 107 6.04 -0.48 13.67
N LEU A 108 6.49 -1.66 13.24
CA LEU A 108 6.15 -2.23 11.93
C LEU A 108 4.65 -2.53 11.82
N GLN A 109 3.98 -2.85 12.93
CA GLN A 109 2.54 -3.08 12.96
C GLN A 109 1.75 -1.81 12.69
N GLU A 110 2.16 -0.71 13.31
CA GLU A 110 1.53 0.59 13.10
C GLU A 110 1.75 1.07 11.67
N GLU A 111 2.98 0.94 11.16
CA GLU A 111 3.33 1.27 9.77
C GLU A 111 2.53 0.41 8.76
N MET A 112 2.40 -0.90 9.02
CA MET A 112 1.61 -1.81 8.19
C MET A 112 0.16 -1.37 8.07
N ASN A 113 -0.47 -1.01 9.18
CA ASN A 113 -1.86 -0.56 9.15
C ASN A 113 -2.02 0.70 8.30
N GLN A 114 -1.07 1.64 8.37
CA GLN A 114 -1.07 2.86 7.56
C GLN A 114 -0.90 2.54 6.07
N LEU A 115 0.11 1.73 5.72
CA LEU A 115 0.40 1.35 4.34
C LEU A 115 -0.74 0.57 3.69
N LEU A 116 -1.36 -0.37 4.40
CA LEU A 116 -2.50 -1.12 3.89
C LEU A 116 -3.73 -0.22 3.70
N THR A 117 -4.00 0.68 4.65
CA THR A 117 -5.12 1.64 4.53
C THR A 117 -4.94 2.56 3.32
N GLU A 118 -3.72 3.08 3.11
CA GLU A 118 -3.42 3.94 1.98
C GLU A 118 -3.49 3.16 0.66
N ASN A 119 -3.01 1.92 0.63
CA ASN A 119 -3.13 1.06 -0.55
C ASN A 119 -4.59 0.81 -0.95
N ASP A 120 -5.45 0.51 0.01
CA ASP A 120 -6.89 0.32 -0.23
C ASP A 120 -7.54 1.60 -0.74
N ARG A 121 -7.18 2.75 -0.17
CA ARG A 121 -7.62 4.06 -0.64
C ARG A 121 -7.20 4.31 -2.09
N LEU A 122 -5.93 4.10 -2.42
CA LEU A 122 -5.40 4.29 -3.78
C LEU A 122 -6.07 3.36 -4.79
N LYS A 123 -6.39 2.12 -4.39
CA LYS A 123 -7.16 1.18 -5.23
C LYS A 123 -8.55 1.73 -5.56
N ILE A 124 -9.24 2.31 -4.57
CA ILE A 124 -10.54 2.95 -4.77
C ILE A 124 -10.40 4.16 -5.69
N GLU A 125 -9.44 5.05 -5.44
CA GLU A 125 -9.22 6.24 -6.26
C GLU A 125 -8.89 5.88 -7.71
N ASN A 126 -8.06 4.85 -7.94
CA ASN A 126 -7.76 4.35 -9.29
C ASN A 126 -9.00 3.80 -10.00
N SER A 127 -9.88 3.07 -9.30
CA SER A 127 -11.14 2.58 -9.87
C SER A 127 -12.09 3.71 -10.27
N LEU A 128 -12.19 4.74 -9.43
CA LEU A 128 -12.97 5.95 -9.72
C LEU A 128 -12.40 6.70 -10.91
N LEU A 129 -11.08 6.85 -10.99
CA LEU A 129 -10.39 7.49 -12.11
C LEU A 129 -10.62 6.72 -13.42
N ALA A 130 -10.53 5.39 -13.40
CA ALA A 130 -10.82 4.55 -14.56
C ALA A 130 -12.27 4.73 -15.06
N THR A 131 -13.23 4.78 -14.13
CA THR A 131 -14.65 5.02 -14.45
C THR A 131 -14.90 6.41 -15.04
N SER A 132 -14.24 7.43 -14.47
CA SER A 132 -14.32 8.81 -14.96
C SER A 132 -13.70 8.96 -16.36
N LEU A 133 -12.57 8.28 -16.60
CA LEU A 133 -11.90 8.24 -17.89
C LEU A 133 -12.81 7.60 -18.96
N ASP A 134 -13.42 6.45 -18.65
CA ASP A 134 -14.36 5.78 -19.55
C ASP A 134 -15.57 6.68 -19.89
N SER A 135 -16.16 7.29 -18.86
CA SER A 135 -17.26 8.25 -19.03
C SER A 135 -16.87 9.44 -19.91
N THR A 136 -15.63 9.92 -19.78
CA THR A 136 -15.09 11.02 -20.58
C THR A 136 -14.91 10.59 -22.03
N ASN A 137 -14.41 9.38 -22.27
CA ASN A 137 -14.25 8.82 -23.61
C ASN A 137 -15.60 8.65 -24.32
N VAL A 138 -16.63 8.16 -23.62
CA VAL A 138 -17.99 8.07 -24.17
C VAL A 138 -18.54 9.44 -24.54
N LYS A 139 -18.40 10.44 -23.64
CA LYS A 139 -18.83 11.82 -23.92
C LYS A 139 -18.06 12.44 -25.09
N LEU A 140 -16.76 12.15 -25.21
CA LEU A 140 -15.94 12.62 -26.31
C LEU A 140 -16.40 12.00 -27.63
N ALA A 141 -16.65 10.68 -27.67
CA ALA A 141 -17.17 10.01 -28.85
C ALA A 141 -18.54 10.56 -29.28
N GLN A 142 -19.45 10.80 -28.33
CA GLN A 142 -20.74 11.44 -28.61
C GLN A 142 -20.58 12.84 -29.21
N ARG A 143 -19.65 13.65 -28.68
CA ARG A 143 -19.37 14.99 -29.22
C ARG A 143 -18.77 14.94 -30.62
N ILE A 144 -17.92 13.97 -30.93
CA ILE A 144 -17.38 13.77 -32.28
C ILE A 144 -18.53 13.50 -33.25
N VAL A 145 -19.40 12.52 -32.95
CA VAL A 145 -20.55 12.18 -33.80
C VAL A 145 -21.51 13.38 -33.98
N PHE A 146 -21.78 14.12 -32.91
CA PHE A 146 -22.61 15.32 -33.00
C PHE A 146 -21.98 16.40 -33.88
N THR A 147 -20.67 16.62 -33.76
CA THR A 147 -19.92 17.57 -34.57
C THR A 147 -19.93 17.17 -36.05
N ASP A 148 -19.75 15.89 -36.36
CA ASP A 148 -19.84 15.36 -37.73
C ASP A 148 -21.22 15.60 -38.33
N SER A 149 -22.29 15.38 -37.55
CA SER A 149 -23.67 15.67 -37.98
C SER A 149 -23.89 17.16 -38.27
N LEU A 150 -23.36 18.05 -37.43
CA LEU A 150 -23.43 19.49 -37.68
C LEU A 150 -22.64 19.90 -38.93
N LEU A 151 -21.51 19.26 -39.20
CA LEU A 151 -20.73 19.51 -40.42
C LEU A 151 -21.49 19.09 -41.68
N VAL A 152 -22.15 17.93 -41.65
CA VAL A 152 -23.03 17.48 -42.75
C VAL A 152 -24.18 18.46 -42.96
N GLN A 153 -24.90 18.84 -41.90
CA GLN A 153 -26.02 19.80 -41.99
C GLN A 153 -25.57 21.18 -42.49
N ASN A 154 -24.40 21.67 -42.07
CA ASN A 154 -23.86 22.93 -42.56
C ASN A 154 -23.52 22.87 -44.05
N ASN A 155 -22.95 21.76 -44.53
CA ASN A 155 -22.68 21.57 -45.96
C ASN A 155 -23.99 21.50 -46.77
N GLU A 156 -25.02 20.80 -46.27
CA GLU A 156 -26.34 20.76 -46.91
C GLU A 156 -26.98 22.15 -46.98
N LEU A 157 -26.94 22.91 -45.87
CA LEU A 157 -27.46 24.27 -45.83
C LEU A 157 -26.71 25.21 -46.79
N ALA A 158 -25.38 25.09 -46.88
CA ALA A 158 -24.57 25.86 -47.81
C ALA A 158 -25.02 25.61 -49.27
N ASN A 159 -25.29 24.36 -49.64
CA ASN A 159 -25.81 24.01 -50.97
C ASN A 159 -27.19 24.65 -51.22
N VAL A 160 -28.13 24.55 -50.26
CA VAL A 160 -29.47 25.15 -50.39
C VAL A 160 -29.40 26.68 -50.53
N VAL A 161 -28.50 27.34 -49.79
CA VAL A 161 -28.30 28.79 -49.89
C VAL A 161 -27.74 29.17 -51.25
N ASP A 162 -26.79 28.40 -51.79
CA ASP A 162 -26.23 28.63 -53.12
C ASP A 162 -27.29 28.49 -54.22
N ASP A 163 -28.08 27.40 -54.17
CA ASP A 163 -29.21 27.17 -55.08
C ASP A 163 -30.25 28.32 -55.02
N ALA A 164 -30.59 28.78 -53.81
CA ALA A 164 -31.52 29.89 -53.61
C ALA A 164 -30.97 31.21 -54.14
N ALA A 165 -29.67 31.47 -54.00
CA ALA A 165 -29.02 32.66 -54.54
C ALA A 165 -29.11 32.69 -56.07
N VAL A 166 -28.90 31.55 -56.74
CA VAL A 166 -29.11 31.43 -58.19
C VAL A 166 -30.57 31.72 -58.56
N LEU A 167 -31.54 31.12 -57.87
CA LEU A 167 -32.97 31.35 -58.14
C LEU A 167 -33.39 32.82 -57.99
N GLN A 168 -32.87 33.54 -56.99
CA GLN A 168 -33.15 34.96 -56.79
C GLN A 168 -32.73 35.81 -58.01
N THR A 169 -31.63 35.45 -58.68
CA THR A 169 -31.17 36.17 -59.87
C THR A 169 -32.00 35.90 -61.13
N VAL A 170 -32.58 34.70 -61.26
CA VAL A 170 -33.35 34.28 -62.45
C VAL A 170 -34.83 34.74 -62.40
N GLY A 171 -35.36 35.03 -61.20
CA GLY A 171 -36.76 35.46 -61.01
C GLY A 171 -37.07 36.92 -61.38
N LEU A 172 -36.06 37.75 -61.70
CA LEU A 172 -36.26 39.16 -62.05
C LEU A 172 -36.48 39.34 -63.56
N LYS A 173 -37.74 39.19 -64.01
CA LYS A 173 -38.16 39.71 -65.32
C LYS A 173 -38.59 41.17 -65.15
N SER A 174 -37.68 42.09 -65.42
CA SER A 174 -38.02 43.51 -65.53
C SER A 174 -38.66 43.76 -66.89
N PHE A 175 -39.84 44.39 -66.89
CA PHE A 175 -40.49 44.86 -68.11
C PHE A 175 -40.50 46.37 -68.08
N GLY A 176 -39.90 47.01 -69.08
CA GLY A 176 -40.06 48.44 -69.30
C GLY A 176 -41.47 48.72 -69.80
N VAL A 177 -42.23 49.55 -69.10
CA VAL A 177 -43.54 50.03 -69.58
C VAL A 177 -43.48 51.54 -69.73
N ILE A 178 -43.91 52.06 -70.87
CA ILE A 178 -44.07 53.50 -71.07
C ILE A 178 -45.49 53.86 -70.65
N GLN A 179 -45.62 54.73 -69.65
CA GLN A 179 -46.90 55.28 -69.21
C GLN A 179 -47.18 56.59 -69.94
N ARG A 180 -48.25 56.62 -70.76
CA ARG A 180 -48.70 57.89 -71.38
C ARG A 180 -49.44 58.76 -70.35
N SER A 181 -49.59 60.05 -70.63
CA SER A 181 -50.35 61.00 -69.80
C SER A 181 -51.81 60.60 -69.55
N SER A 182 -52.36 59.68 -70.36
CA SER A 182 -53.68 59.07 -70.18
C SER A 182 -53.72 57.86 -69.25
N GLY A 183 -52.60 57.47 -68.63
CA GLY A 183 -52.49 56.32 -67.74
C GLY A 183 -52.38 54.96 -68.43
N LYS A 184 -52.52 54.89 -69.76
CA LYS A 184 -52.37 53.65 -70.53
C LYS A 184 -50.91 53.19 -70.55
N LEU A 185 -50.67 51.96 -70.07
CA LEU A 185 -49.38 51.28 -70.11
C LEU A 185 -49.18 50.60 -71.46
N ILE A 186 -48.02 50.80 -72.08
CA ILE A 186 -47.64 50.12 -73.32
C ILE A 186 -46.37 49.32 -73.05
N PRO A 187 -46.34 48.00 -73.34
CA PRO A 187 -45.12 47.22 -73.21
C PRO A 187 -44.04 47.80 -74.13
N THR A 188 -42.81 47.93 -73.61
CA THR A 188 -41.62 48.22 -74.41
C THR A 188 -40.96 46.92 -74.83
#